data_AF-A0A937VSZ7-F1
#
_entry.id   AF-A0A937VSZ7-F1
#
_cell.length_a   1.000
_cell.length_b   1.000
_cell.length_c   1.000
_cell.angle_alpha   90.00
_cell.angle_beta   90.00
_cell.angle_gamma   90.00
#
_symmetry.space_group_name_H-M   'P 1'
#
loop_
_entity.id
_entity.type
_entity.pdbx_description
1 polymer ?
#
loop_
_entity_poly.entity_id
_entity_poly.type
_entity_poly.pdbx_seq_one_letter_code
_entity_poly.pdbx_strand_id
1 'polypeptide(L)'
;MEQHPVPQHIASYEFRLIGDMTLKQFGQLAVGAILGLIVYALPLIGIIKWPLIVFFGFLGFAFAFLPINERPLSLWLVAFFKAAFAPTQFIWQKKPFKPEVFEPLAFKPTVVKEGKFTADKQTLNQYLASLPGAKSPLDQQEESFLKEVGNLFQLAHPQEVKVPPGEFPPKRPQPIPSWRPKPSFQPVSPPPGSFKGKYPSQSFVPGPQRPVVLPQRPGRPRKPTVEAKINPKLLIPNPPSRPNIIVGMILDQEGKIVEGAILEIRNAQGLPVRALKTNKLGQFMFVTPLQNGLYEIETEKEGYHFDIIKIEVKGEIIQPVEIRAKGAN
;
A
#
# COMPACT_ATOMS: atom_id res chain seq x y z
N MET A 1 16.94 -11.53 -26.28
CA MET A 1 15.99 -10.87 -25.38
C MET A 1 16.49 -11.12 -23.97
N GLU A 2 17.25 -10.19 -23.40
CA GLU A 2 17.72 -10.33 -22.02
C GLU A 2 16.58 -10.01 -21.08
N GLN A 3 16.18 -11.01 -20.29
CA GLN A 3 15.07 -10.92 -19.36
C GLN A 3 15.57 -10.28 -18.07
N HIS A 4 15.23 -9.01 -17.84
CA HIS A 4 15.58 -8.33 -16.60
C HIS A 4 14.86 -9.01 -15.41
N PRO A 5 15.57 -9.33 -14.32
CA PRO A 5 14.97 -9.98 -13.17
C PRO A 5 13.95 -9.05 -12.50
N VAL A 6 12.75 -9.58 -12.28
CA VAL A 6 11.66 -8.90 -11.58
C VAL A 6 12.07 -8.69 -10.11
N PRO A 7 11.79 -7.52 -9.50
CA PRO A 7 12.10 -7.27 -8.10
C PRO A 7 11.47 -8.33 -7.19
N GLN A 8 12.30 -9.10 -6.49
CA GLN A 8 11.84 -10.05 -5.48
C GLN A 8 11.38 -9.28 -4.24
N HIS A 9 10.31 -9.76 -3.62
CA HIS A 9 9.77 -9.17 -2.40
C HIS A 9 10.81 -9.21 -1.26
N ILE A 10 11.31 -8.05 -0.87
CA ILE A 10 12.22 -7.84 0.29
C ILE A 10 11.53 -7.99 1.66
N ALA A 11 10.26 -8.40 1.71
CA ALA A 11 9.46 -8.47 2.93
C ALA A 11 9.34 -9.88 3.53
N SER A 12 10.16 -10.86 3.10
CA SER A 12 10.14 -12.22 3.64
C SER A 12 10.87 -12.33 4.98
N TYR A 13 10.61 -11.41 5.92
CA TYR A 13 11.10 -11.55 7.29
C TYR A 13 10.09 -12.39 8.08
N GLU A 14 10.39 -13.69 8.24
CA GLU A 14 9.63 -14.53 9.15
C GLU A 14 10.13 -14.30 10.59
N PHE A 15 9.20 -14.03 11.50
CA PHE A 15 9.52 -13.82 12.91
C PHE A 15 10.12 -15.10 13.51
N ARG A 16 11.38 -15.00 13.93
CA ARG A 16 12.12 -16.03 14.66
C ARG A 16 11.81 -15.88 16.16
N LEU A 17 11.22 -16.92 16.76
CA LEU A 17 10.77 -16.89 18.16
C LEU A 17 11.90 -17.28 19.11
N ILE A 18 12.54 -18.42 18.84
CA ILE A 18 13.60 -19.01 19.66
C ILE A 18 14.75 -19.40 18.72
N GLY A 19 15.89 -18.71 18.83
CA GLY A 19 17.03 -18.93 17.94
C GLY A 19 16.72 -18.64 16.47
N ASP A 20 17.11 -19.56 15.58
CA ASP A 20 16.89 -19.46 14.13
C ASP A 20 15.49 -19.96 13.70
N MET A 21 14.63 -20.35 14.64
CA MET A 21 13.34 -20.98 14.33
C MET A 21 12.18 -19.98 14.28
N THR A 22 11.33 -20.10 13.25
CA THR A 22 10.10 -19.31 13.13
C THR A 22 9.00 -19.84 14.04
N LEU A 23 8.01 -19.00 14.39
CA LEU A 23 6.88 -19.40 15.25
C LEU A 23 6.17 -20.67 14.73
N LYS A 24 6.05 -20.79 13.40
CA LYS A 24 5.46 -21.95 12.75
C LYS A 24 6.30 -23.22 12.93
N GLN A 25 7.62 -23.12 12.73
CA GLN A 25 8.55 -24.24 12.90
C GLN A 25 8.59 -24.73 14.34
N PHE A 26 8.59 -23.81 15.30
CA PHE A 26 8.51 -24.15 16.72
C PHE A 26 7.20 -24.89 17.04
N GLY A 27 6.06 -24.40 16.54
CA GLY A 27 4.77 -25.08 16.72
C GLY A 27 4.75 -26.49 16.14
N GLN A 28 5.34 -26.72 14.96
CA GLN A 28 5.43 -28.04 14.35
C GLN A 28 6.29 -29.01 15.16
N LEU A 29 7.44 -28.53 15.67
CA LEU A 29 8.31 -29.33 16.52
C LEU A 29 7.62 -29.66 17.87
N ALA A 30 6.93 -28.68 18.47
CA ALA A 30 6.19 -28.86 19.71
C ALA A 30 5.07 -29.91 19.56
N VAL A 31 4.34 -29.92 18.43
CA VAL A 31 3.34 -30.95 18.15
C VAL A 31 3.96 -32.34 18.07
N GLY A 32 5.11 -32.50 17.41
CA GLY A 32 5.84 -33.78 17.37
C GLY A 32 6.27 -34.25 18.76
N ALA A 33 6.77 -33.34 19.60
CA ALA A 33 7.15 -33.63 20.98
C ALA A 33 5.94 -34.02 21.85
N ILE A 34 4.82 -33.31 21.73
CA ILE A 34 3.57 -33.63 22.44
C ILE A 34 3.03 -35.00 22.02
N LEU A 35 3.04 -35.32 20.72
CA LEU A 35 2.65 -36.65 20.23
C LEU A 35 3.57 -37.75 20.77
N GLY A 36 4.89 -37.50 20.82
CA GLY A 36 5.84 -38.40 21.47
C GLY A 36 5.54 -38.61 22.97
N LEU A 37 5.18 -37.54 23.68
CA LEU A 37 4.80 -37.60 25.10
C LEU A 37 3.50 -38.39 25.31
N ILE A 38 2.50 -38.18 24.44
CA ILE A 38 1.25 -38.97 24.45
C ILE A 38 1.57 -40.45 24.27
N VAL A 39 2.40 -40.81 23.29
CA VAL A 39 2.83 -42.20 23.07
C VAL A 39 3.58 -42.76 24.29
N TYR A 40 4.40 -41.96 24.95
CA TYR A 40 5.08 -42.36 26.17
C TYR A 40 4.10 -42.68 27.31
N ALA A 41 3.03 -41.90 27.43
CA ALA A 41 1.97 -42.07 28.43
C ALA A 41 1.07 -43.30 28.17
N LEU A 42 1.02 -43.82 26.94
CA LEU A 42 0.27 -45.03 26.62
C LEU A 42 0.97 -46.29 27.18
N PRO A 43 0.23 -47.29 27.70
CA PRO A 43 0.77 -48.56 28.21
C PRO A 43 1.13 -49.53 27.07
N LEU A 44 2.02 -49.11 26.16
CA LEU A 44 2.55 -49.93 25.07
C LEU A 44 3.76 -50.75 25.50
N ILE A 45 3.96 -51.91 24.87
CA ILE A 45 5.15 -52.75 25.05
C ILE A 45 6.42 -51.92 24.71
N GLY A 46 7.49 -52.08 25.50
CA GLY A 46 8.70 -51.26 25.39
C GLY A 46 9.33 -51.25 23.99
N ILE A 47 9.31 -52.38 23.29
CA ILE A 47 9.94 -52.52 21.96
C ILE A 47 9.21 -51.73 20.86
N ILE A 48 7.90 -51.50 21.01
CA ILE A 48 7.10 -50.71 20.06
C ILE A 48 7.08 -49.24 20.49
N LYS A 49 7.09 -48.99 21.81
CA LYS A 49 7.02 -47.65 22.38
C LYS A 49 8.18 -46.76 21.93
N TRP A 50 9.42 -47.19 22.11
CA TRP A 50 10.60 -46.36 21.82
C TRP A 50 10.73 -45.94 20.35
N PRO A 51 10.59 -46.86 19.36
CA PRO A 51 10.60 -46.48 17.95
C PRO A 51 9.49 -45.49 17.60
N LEU A 52 8.31 -45.64 18.20
CA LEU A 52 7.17 -44.78 17.92
C LEU A 52 7.40 -43.35 18.46
N ILE A 53 8.01 -43.20 19.64
CA ILE A 53 8.40 -41.90 20.19
C ILE A 53 9.42 -41.22 19.27
N VAL A 54 10.46 -41.96 18.87
CA VAL A 54 11.49 -41.44 17.94
C VAL A 54 10.87 -41.04 16.61
N PHE A 55 9.95 -41.84 16.08
CA PHE A 55 9.24 -41.56 14.83
C PHE A 55 8.46 -40.23 14.92
N PHE A 56 7.65 -40.02 15.96
CA PHE A 56 6.90 -38.75 16.10
C PHE A 56 7.80 -37.54 16.37
N GLY A 57 8.88 -37.71 17.13
CA GLY A 57 9.88 -36.66 17.35
C GLY A 57 10.59 -36.27 16.04
N PHE A 58 11.05 -37.26 15.28
CA PHE A 58 11.69 -37.06 13.98
C PHE A 58 10.72 -36.45 12.96
N LEU A 59 9.45 -36.88 12.96
CA LEU A 59 8.42 -36.30 12.10
C LEU A 59 8.22 -34.81 12.39
N GLY A 60 8.12 -34.42 13.67
CA GLY A 60 8.05 -33.00 14.06
C GLY A 60 9.26 -32.19 13.60
N PHE A 61 10.47 -32.75 13.74
CA PHE A 61 11.70 -32.15 13.24
C PHE A 61 11.71 -32.00 11.72
N ALA A 62 11.34 -33.06 10.98
CA ALA A 62 11.31 -33.05 9.52
C ALA A 62 10.33 -32.01 8.96
N PHE A 63 9.16 -31.85 9.60
CA PHE A 63 8.19 -30.83 9.20
C PHE A 63 8.70 -29.39 9.40
N ALA A 64 9.52 -29.16 10.43
CA ALA A 64 10.05 -27.84 10.77
C ALA A 64 11.28 -27.46 9.93
N PHE A 65 12.18 -28.42 9.66
CA PHE A 65 13.53 -28.13 9.17
C PHE A 65 13.91 -28.77 7.84
N LEU A 66 13.09 -29.67 7.28
CA LEU A 66 13.41 -30.36 6.04
C LEU A 66 12.70 -29.70 4.84
N PRO A 67 13.36 -28.83 4.07
CA PRO A 67 12.80 -28.33 2.82
C PRO A 67 12.89 -29.39 1.71
N ILE A 68 11.87 -29.47 0.87
CA ILE A 68 11.85 -30.31 -0.34
C ILE A 68 11.64 -29.38 -1.53
N ASN A 69 12.60 -29.37 -2.48
CA ASN A 69 12.56 -28.53 -3.68
C ASN A 69 12.32 -27.04 -3.35
N GLU A 70 13.10 -26.49 -2.41
CA GLU A 70 13.00 -25.08 -1.96
C GLU A 70 11.66 -24.71 -1.30
N ARG A 71 10.88 -25.70 -0.84
CA ARG A 71 9.59 -25.47 -0.17
C ARG A 71 9.55 -26.17 1.19
N PRO A 72 8.91 -25.58 2.21
CA PRO A 72 8.74 -26.24 3.49
C PRO A 72 7.86 -27.48 3.31
N LEU A 73 8.23 -28.59 3.96
CA LEU A 73 7.55 -29.89 3.83
C LEU A 73 6.03 -29.79 4.06
N SER A 74 5.60 -28.95 5.00
CA SER A 74 4.17 -28.69 5.24
C SER A 74 3.42 -28.19 3.99
N LEU A 75 4.00 -27.26 3.24
CA LEU A 75 3.40 -26.72 2.01
C LEU A 75 3.48 -27.75 0.89
N TRP A 76 4.61 -28.46 0.81
CA TRP A 76 4.80 -29.54 -0.16
C TRP A 76 3.75 -30.64 0.01
N LEU A 77 3.45 -31.05 1.25
CA LEU A 77 2.46 -32.08 1.55
C LEU A 77 1.03 -31.66 1.18
N VAL A 78 0.64 -30.43 1.50
CA VAL A 78 -0.67 -29.88 1.10
C VAL A 78 -0.79 -29.81 -0.42
N ALA A 79 0.27 -29.37 -1.10
CA ALA A 79 0.31 -29.34 -2.56
C ALA A 79 0.28 -30.74 -3.16
N PHE A 80 0.97 -31.71 -2.56
CA PHE A 80 0.98 -33.11 -2.98
C PHE A 80 -0.43 -33.69 -2.94
N PHE A 81 -1.14 -33.60 -1.81
CA PHE A 81 -2.51 -34.12 -1.73
C PHE A 81 -3.47 -33.35 -2.63
N LYS A 82 -3.32 -32.02 -2.70
CA LYS A 82 -4.13 -31.21 -3.63
C LYS A 82 -3.92 -31.65 -5.08
N ALA A 83 -2.69 -31.97 -5.48
CA ALA A 83 -2.37 -32.43 -6.82
C ALA A 83 -2.81 -33.88 -7.05
N ALA A 84 -2.62 -34.77 -6.07
CA ALA A 84 -2.98 -36.19 -6.17
C ALA A 84 -4.49 -36.40 -6.35
N PHE A 85 -5.31 -35.53 -5.74
CA PHE A 85 -6.76 -35.58 -5.85
C PHE A 85 -7.34 -34.52 -6.79
N ALA A 86 -6.50 -33.71 -7.45
CA ALA A 86 -6.98 -32.76 -8.45
C ALA A 86 -7.35 -33.48 -9.75
N PRO A 87 -8.39 -33.02 -10.47
CA PRO A 87 -8.65 -33.51 -11.81
C PRO A 87 -7.47 -33.17 -12.74
N THR A 88 -7.09 -34.11 -13.60
CA THR A 88 -6.03 -33.91 -14.61
C THR A 88 -6.48 -33.05 -15.80
N GLN A 89 -7.78 -32.83 -15.92
CA GLN A 89 -8.38 -32.02 -16.97
C GLN A 89 -8.88 -30.70 -16.41
N PHE A 90 -8.34 -29.59 -16.93
CA PHE A 90 -8.80 -28.25 -16.62
C PHE A 90 -9.44 -27.64 -17.87
N ILE A 91 -10.69 -27.18 -17.73
CA ILE A 91 -11.33 -26.38 -18.78
C ILE A 91 -11.00 -24.91 -18.50
N TRP A 92 -10.47 -24.23 -19.51
CA TRP A 92 -10.22 -22.79 -19.41
C TRP A 92 -11.55 -22.04 -19.32
N GLN A 93 -11.84 -21.47 -18.15
CA GLN A 93 -12.95 -20.55 -17.96
C GLN A 93 -12.41 -19.13 -17.89
N LYS A 94 -12.71 -18.33 -18.92
CA LYS A 94 -12.45 -16.88 -18.88
C LYS A 94 -13.33 -16.27 -17.78
N LYS A 95 -12.79 -16.15 -16.57
CA LYS A 95 -13.40 -15.27 -15.57
C LYS A 95 -13.23 -13.84 -16.10
N PRO A 96 -14.31 -13.04 -16.17
CA PRO A 96 -14.16 -11.63 -16.48
C PRO A 96 -13.34 -11.00 -15.36
N PHE A 97 -12.04 -10.81 -15.60
CA PHE A 97 -11.18 -9.99 -14.77
C PHE A 97 -11.74 -8.57 -14.91
N LYS A 98 -12.46 -8.11 -13.89
CA LYS A 98 -12.82 -6.69 -13.80
C LYS A 98 -11.55 -5.99 -13.33
N PRO A 99 -10.94 -5.13 -14.16
CA PRO A 99 -9.82 -4.32 -13.70
C PRO A 99 -10.26 -3.52 -12.47
N GLU A 100 -9.38 -3.38 -11.49
CA GLU A 100 -9.62 -2.66 -10.23
C GLU A 100 -10.10 -1.21 -10.47
N VAL A 101 -9.77 -0.64 -11.63
CA VAL A 101 -10.25 0.66 -12.13
C VAL A 101 -11.78 0.73 -12.28
N PHE A 102 -12.44 -0.40 -12.54
CA PHE A 102 -13.89 -0.51 -12.70
C PHE A 102 -14.60 -1.03 -11.44
N GLU A 103 -13.85 -1.36 -10.38
CA GLU A 103 -14.49 -1.43 -9.07
C GLU A 103 -14.80 0.02 -8.71
N PRO A 104 -16.09 0.41 -8.61
CA PRO A 104 -16.38 1.71 -8.04
C PRO A 104 -15.67 1.72 -6.70
N LEU A 105 -14.82 2.73 -6.45
CA LEU A 105 -14.31 3.00 -5.12
C LEU A 105 -15.55 3.03 -4.25
N ALA A 106 -15.82 1.89 -3.60
CA ALA A 106 -16.80 1.80 -2.58
C ALA A 106 -16.11 2.54 -1.44
N PHE A 107 -16.17 3.88 -1.51
CA PHE A 107 -16.57 4.66 -0.39
C PHE A 107 -17.81 3.92 0.11
N LYS A 108 -17.60 2.89 0.95
CA LYS A 108 -18.54 2.62 2.01
C LYS A 108 -18.67 4.01 2.57
N PRO A 109 -19.82 4.71 2.42
CA PRO A 109 -20.04 5.83 3.28
C PRO A 109 -19.87 5.16 4.63
N THR A 110 -18.73 5.42 5.29
CA THR A 110 -18.73 5.42 6.73
C THR A 110 -19.90 6.31 6.96
N VAL A 111 -21.04 5.71 7.32
CA VAL A 111 -22.10 6.41 7.98
C VAL A 111 -21.35 6.90 9.19
N VAL A 112 -20.75 8.08 9.03
CA VAL A 112 -20.42 8.98 10.11
C VAL A 112 -21.78 8.98 10.78
N LYS A 113 -21.87 8.23 11.89
CA LYS A 113 -22.97 8.45 12.79
C LYS A 113 -22.90 9.95 12.94
N GLU A 114 -23.88 10.66 12.37
CA GLU A 114 -24.11 12.05 12.68
C GLU A 114 -24.26 11.99 14.19
N GLY A 115 -23.14 12.15 14.91
CA GLY A 115 -23.16 12.55 16.29
C GLY A 115 -23.98 13.80 16.17
N LYS A 116 -25.22 13.73 16.69
CA LYS A 116 -26.20 14.79 16.59
C LYS A 116 -25.45 16.09 16.80
N PHE A 117 -25.15 16.79 15.72
CA PHE A 117 -24.74 18.17 15.83
C PHE A 117 -26.06 18.84 16.12
N THR A 118 -26.51 18.73 17.38
CA THR A 118 -27.29 19.78 17.98
C THR A 118 -26.37 20.98 17.83
N ALA A 119 -26.55 21.66 16.70
CA ALA A 119 -26.05 22.98 16.48
C ALA A 119 -26.64 23.78 17.64
N ASP A 120 -25.89 23.85 18.74
CA ASP A 120 -26.11 24.82 19.78
C ASP A 120 -25.86 26.16 19.10
N LYS A 121 -26.90 26.67 18.42
CA LYS A 121 -26.92 28.02 17.84
C LYS A 121 -26.43 29.03 18.87
N GLN A 122 -26.62 28.73 20.15
CA GLN A 122 -26.07 29.45 21.29
C GLN A 122 -24.53 29.45 21.33
N THR A 123 -23.86 28.31 21.25
CA THR A 123 -22.38 28.25 21.20
C THR A 123 -21.81 28.91 19.94
N LEU A 124 -22.49 28.76 18.79
CA LEU A 124 -22.10 29.43 17.56
C LEU A 124 -22.23 30.95 17.70
N ASN A 125 -23.34 31.43 18.24
CA ASN A 125 -23.58 32.86 18.45
C ASN A 125 -22.63 33.44 19.51
N GLN A 126 -22.29 32.69 20.56
CA GLN A 126 -21.29 33.09 21.56
C GLN A 126 -19.90 33.20 20.93
N TYR A 127 -19.52 32.24 20.09
CA TYR A 127 -18.26 32.29 19.36
C TYR A 127 -18.22 33.49 18.39
N LEU A 128 -19.27 33.69 17.59
CA LEU A 128 -19.39 34.83 16.68
C LEU A 128 -19.36 36.17 17.41
N ALA A 129 -19.96 36.26 18.59
CA ALA A 129 -19.94 37.47 19.43
C ALA A 129 -18.58 37.70 20.13
N SER A 130 -17.78 36.64 20.33
CA SER A 130 -16.44 36.73 20.94
C SER A 130 -15.35 37.16 19.96
N LEU A 131 -15.64 37.18 18.65
CA LEU A 131 -14.68 37.65 17.65
C LEU A 131 -14.51 39.18 17.77
N PRO A 132 -13.28 39.69 17.74
CA PRO A 132 -13.01 41.13 17.86
C PRO A 132 -13.61 41.89 16.67
N GLY A 133 -14.71 42.60 16.92
CA GLY A 133 -15.56 43.25 15.93
C GLY A 133 -15.05 44.57 15.35
N ALA A 134 -13.76 44.69 15.05
CA ALA A 134 -13.26 45.83 14.28
C ALA A 134 -13.46 45.55 12.79
N LYS A 135 -14.61 45.94 12.24
CA LYS A 135 -14.89 45.85 10.80
C LYS A 135 -13.79 46.57 10.02
N SER A 136 -13.09 45.83 9.17
CA SER A 136 -12.04 46.41 8.35
C SER A 136 -12.65 47.33 7.28
N PRO A 137 -11.89 48.28 6.70
CA PRO A 137 -12.36 49.05 5.54
C PRO A 137 -12.78 48.16 4.35
N LEU A 138 -12.20 46.96 4.23
CA LEU A 138 -12.58 45.95 3.24
C LEU A 138 -13.97 45.36 3.53
N ASP A 139 -14.30 45.11 4.79
CA ASP A 139 -15.60 44.54 5.18
C ASP A 139 -16.76 45.50 4.83
N GLN A 140 -16.51 46.82 4.93
CA GLN A 140 -17.49 47.84 4.53
C GLN A 140 -17.73 47.87 3.02
N GLN A 141 -16.70 47.58 2.22
CA GLN A 141 -16.80 47.44 0.76
C GLN A 141 -17.51 46.15 0.36
N GLU A 142 -17.30 45.06 1.11
CA GLU A 142 -17.99 43.81 0.90
C GLU A 142 -19.50 43.94 1.20
N GLU A 143 -19.86 44.61 2.30
CA GLU A 143 -21.27 44.89 2.63
C GLU A 143 -21.98 45.73 1.56
N SER A 144 -21.30 46.72 0.97
CA SER A 144 -21.88 47.54 -0.11
C SER A 144 -22.03 46.75 -1.42
N PHE A 145 -21.03 45.92 -1.78
CA PHE A 145 -21.09 45.04 -2.93
C PHE A 145 -22.24 44.03 -2.84
N LEU A 146 -22.42 43.39 -1.67
CA LEU A 146 -23.51 42.42 -1.47
C LEU A 146 -24.90 43.06 -1.59
N LYS A 147 -25.05 44.33 -1.18
CA LYS A 147 -26.30 45.08 -1.38
C LYS A 147 -26.56 45.36 -2.86
N GLU A 148 -25.51 45.68 -3.62
CA GLU A 148 -25.61 45.90 -5.06
C GLU A 148 -26.02 44.62 -5.79
N VAL A 149 -25.38 43.49 -5.48
CA VAL A 149 -25.73 42.17 -6.04
C VAL A 149 -27.17 41.76 -5.66
N GLY A 150 -27.58 41.98 -4.41
CA GLY A 150 -28.94 41.71 -3.96
C GLY A 150 -29.99 42.53 -4.71
N ASN A 151 -29.72 43.81 -4.95
CA ASN A 151 -30.60 44.67 -5.74
C ASN A 151 -30.67 44.21 -7.20
N LEU A 152 -29.54 43.83 -7.81
CA LEU A 152 -29.53 43.29 -9.18
C LEU A 152 -30.40 42.02 -9.30
N PHE A 153 -30.35 41.16 -8.29
CA PHE A 153 -31.16 39.94 -8.25
C PHE A 153 -32.66 40.22 -8.02
N GLN A 154 -33.00 41.26 -7.25
CA GLN A 154 -34.38 41.70 -7.09
C GLN A 154 -34.93 42.41 -8.33
N LEU A 155 -34.10 43.09 -9.12
CA LEU A 155 -34.53 43.63 -10.42
C LEU A 155 -34.72 42.51 -11.46
N ALA A 156 -33.98 41.41 -11.36
CA ALA A 156 -34.14 40.22 -12.19
C ALA A 156 -35.32 39.35 -11.70
N HIS A 157 -36.55 39.86 -11.80
CA HIS A 157 -37.73 39.01 -11.68
C HIS A 157 -37.78 38.05 -12.87
N PRO A 158 -37.70 36.71 -12.69
CA PRO A 158 -38.02 35.80 -13.78
C PRO A 158 -39.49 36.01 -14.14
N GLN A 159 -39.74 36.60 -15.31
CA GLN A 159 -41.06 36.60 -15.90
C GLN A 159 -41.46 35.13 -16.10
N GLU A 160 -42.44 34.68 -15.33
CA GLU A 160 -43.06 33.37 -15.49
C GLU A 160 -43.73 33.36 -16.87
N VAL A 161 -43.02 32.87 -17.89
CA VAL A 161 -43.56 32.77 -19.25
C VAL A 161 -44.68 31.74 -19.23
N LYS A 162 -45.92 32.21 -19.10
CA LYS A 162 -47.10 31.41 -19.42
C LYS A 162 -47.09 31.16 -20.93
N VAL A 163 -46.53 30.01 -21.32
CA VAL A 163 -46.59 29.52 -22.69
C VAL A 163 -48.07 29.28 -23.05
N PRO A 164 -48.62 29.91 -24.10
CA PRO A 164 -49.97 29.59 -24.57
C PRO A 164 -50.03 28.14 -25.05
N PRO A 165 -51.17 27.43 -24.93
CA PRO A 165 -51.33 26.11 -25.52
C PRO A 165 -51.29 26.22 -27.06
N GLY A 166 -50.10 26.16 -27.64
CA GLY A 166 -49.90 26.06 -29.08
C GLY A 166 -50.16 24.63 -29.53
N GLU A 167 -51.10 24.47 -30.47
CA GLU A 167 -51.41 23.22 -31.14
C GLU A 167 -50.15 22.57 -31.71
N PHE A 168 -49.74 21.44 -31.14
CA PHE A 168 -48.77 20.57 -31.77
C PHE A 168 -49.45 19.85 -32.95
N PRO A 169 -48.89 19.88 -34.16
CA PRO A 169 -49.44 19.10 -35.26
C PRO A 169 -49.44 17.60 -34.87
N PRO A 170 -50.49 16.84 -35.21
CA PRO A 170 -50.56 15.43 -34.86
C PRO A 170 -49.40 14.69 -35.53
N LYS A 171 -48.43 14.24 -34.74
CA LYS A 171 -47.39 13.32 -35.21
C LYS A 171 -48.07 12.06 -35.70
N ARG A 172 -48.08 11.87 -37.03
CA ARG A 172 -48.50 10.64 -37.68
C ARG A 172 -47.63 9.50 -37.12
N PRO A 173 -48.21 8.44 -36.53
CA PRO A 173 -47.42 7.36 -35.93
C PRO A 173 -46.64 6.65 -37.03
N GLN A 174 -45.31 6.71 -36.96
CA GLN A 174 -44.47 5.83 -37.76
C GLN A 174 -44.59 4.39 -37.21
N PRO A 175 -44.66 3.36 -38.07
CA PRO A 175 -44.69 1.98 -37.61
C PRO A 175 -43.41 1.66 -36.84
N ILE A 176 -43.59 1.28 -35.58
CA ILE A 176 -42.51 0.86 -34.67
C ILE A 176 -41.90 -0.42 -35.26
N PRO A 177 -40.57 -0.53 -35.44
CA PRO A 177 -39.96 -1.80 -35.80
C PRO A 177 -40.28 -2.83 -34.72
N SER A 178 -40.90 -3.95 -35.11
CA SER A 178 -41.27 -5.03 -34.20
C SER A 178 -40.02 -5.58 -33.52
N TRP A 179 -39.88 -5.30 -32.23
CA TRP A 179 -38.85 -5.89 -31.39
C TRP A 179 -39.00 -7.41 -31.41
N ARG A 180 -37.94 -8.12 -31.81
CA ARG A 180 -37.86 -9.57 -31.55
C ARG A 180 -37.80 -9.75 -30.03
N PRO A 181 -38.63 -10.62 -29.43
CA PRO A 181 -38.49 -10.94 -28.02
C PRO A 181 -37.11 -11.54 -27.79
N LYS A 182 -36.36 -10.93 -26.87
CA LYS A 182 -35.10 -11.44 -26.36
C LYS A 182 -35.33 -12.87 -25.84
N PRO A 183 -34.47 -13.86 -26.12
CA PRO A 183 -34.61 -15.19 -25.55
C PRO A 183 -34.74 -15.07 -24.03
N SER A 184 -35.86 -15.55 -23.49
CA SER A 184 -36.06 -15.63 -22.05
C SER A 184 -35.01 -16.59 -21.49
N PHE A 185 -34.00 -16.06 -20.81
CA PHE A 185 -33.13 -16.89 -19.99
C PHE A 185 -34.02 -17.48 -18.89
N GLN A 186 -34.34 -18.78 -19.02
CA GLN A 186 -34.89 -19.52 -17.91
C GLN A 186 -33.85 -19.49 -16.78
N PRO A 187 -34.20 -19.03 -15.56
CA PRO A 187 -33.31 -19.13 -14.43
C PRO A 187 -33.03 -20.61 -14.19
N VAL A 188 -31.80 -21.03 -14.49
CA VAL A 188 -31.32 -22.38 -14.14
C VAL A 188 -31.42 -22.47 -12.62
N SER A 189 -32.28 -23.36 -12.14
CA SER A 189 -32.43 -23.63 -10.72
C SER A 189 -31.06 -24.01 -10.15
N PRO A 190 -30.63 -23.42 -9.02
CA PRO A 190 -29.37 -23.80 -8.41
C PRO A 190 -29.41 -25.30 -8.07
N PRO A 191 -28.30 -26.04 -8.24
CA PRO A 191 -28.23 -27.43 -7.84
C PRO A 191 -28.57 -27.56 -6.34
N PRO A 192 -29.36 -28.57 -5.94
CA PRO A 192 -29.69 -28.79 -4.54
C PRO A 192 -28.43 -29.26 -3.81
N GLY A 193 -27.73 -28.33 -3.16
CA GLY A 193 -26.48 -28.63 -2.48
C GLY A 193 -25.68 -27.43 -1.99
N SER A 194 -26.32 -26.31 -1.67
CA SER A 194 -25.63 -25.22 -0.96
C SER A 194 -25.58 -25.56 0.53
N PHE A 195 -24.41 -26.00 1.00
CA PHE A 195 -24.09 -26.12 2.42
C PHE A 195 -24.47 -24.82 3.13
N LYS A 196 -25.48 -24.87 4.00
CA LYS A 196 -25.75 -23.84 5.01
C LYS A 196 -24.66 -23.93 6.08
N GLY A 197 -23.46 -23.44 5.76
CA GLY A 197 -22.46 -23.14 6.76
C GLY A 197 -23.00 -22.03 7.66
N LYS A 198 -23.36 -22.37 8.90
CA LYS A 198 -23.53 -21.38 9.97
C LYS A 198 -22.17 -20.77 10.24
N TYR A 199 -21.83 -19.68 9.55
CA TYR A 199 -20.78 -18.80 10.05
C TYR A 199 -21.35 -18.13 11.30
N PRO A 200 -20.75 -18.30 12.49
CA PRO A 200 -21.14 -17.50 13.63
C PRO A 200 -20.83 -16.05 13.30
N SER A 201 -21.88 -15.24 13.17
CA SER A 201 -21.78 -13.78 13.20
C SER A 201 -21.29 -13.38 14.59
N GLN A 202 -19.97 -13.40 14.79
CA GLN A 202 -19.35 -12.80 15.96
C GLN A 202 -19.52 -11.30 15.83
N SER A 203 -20.45 -10.75 16.61
CA SER A 203 -20.57 -9.33 16.87
C SER A 203 -19.21 -8.83 17.37
N PHE A 204 -18.48 -8.12 16.53
CA PHE A 204 -17.22 -7.50 16.92
C PHE A 204 -17.55 -6.38 17.92
N VAL A 205 -17.43 -6.67 19.21
CA VAL A 205 -17.44 -5.64 20.25
C VAL A 205 -16.11 -4.90 20.11
N PRO A 206 -16.10 -3.60 19.75
CA PRO A 206 -14.87 -2.84 19.73
C PRO A 206 -14.32 -2.83 21.17
N GLY A 207 -13.21 -3.51 21.40
CA GLY A 207 -12.47 -3.38 22.65
C GLY A 207 -12.06 -1.91 22.86
N PRO A 208 -11.81 -1.48 24.11
CA PRO A 208 -11.37 -0.12 24.39
C PRO A 208 -10.14 0.21 23.56
N GLN A 209 -10.29 1.18 22.66
CA GLN A 209 -9.20 1.69 21.84
C GLN A 209 -8.19 2.36 22.77
N ARG A 210 -7.09 1.66 23.06
CA ARG A 210 -5.93 2.31 23.65
C ARG A 210 -5.44 3.36 22.65
N PRO A 211 -5.12 4.59 23.08
CA PRO A 211 -4.49 5.56 22.20
C PRO A 211 -3.27 4.89 21.59
N VAL A 212 -3.25 4.79 20.27
CA VAL A 212 -2.05 4.36 19.54
C VAL A 212 -1.05 5.50 19.70
N VAL A 213 -0.24 5.43 20.74
CA VAL A 213 0.97 6.26 20.83
C VAL A 213 1.92 5.68 19.79
N LEU A 214 1.94 6.30 18.61
CA LEU A 214 2.99 6.04 17.63
C LEU A 214 4.33 6.19 18.36
N PRO A 215 5.22 5.17 18.36
CA PRO A 215 6.54 5.35 18.93
C PRO A 215 7.23 6.47 18.14
N GLN A 216 7.38 7.62 18.77
CA GLN A 216 8.24 8.68 18.25
C GLN A 216 9.65 8.07 18.24
N ARG A 217 10.14 7.70 17.05
CA ARG A 217 11.53 7.28 16.90
C ARG A 217 12.39 8.41 17.49
N PRO A 218 13.29 8.13 18.44
CA PRO A 218 14.28 9.10 18.88
C PRO A 218 14.94 9.69 17.64
N GLY A 219 14.95 11.02 17.54
CA GLY A 219 15.60 11.71 16.42
C GLY A 219 17.04 11.18 16.32
N ARG A 220 17.34 10.45 15.25
CA ARG A 220 18.69 9.96 15.00
C ARG A 220 19.64 11.17 15.02
N PRO A 221 20.81 11.09 15.68
CA PRO A 221 21.78 12.17 15.65
C PRO A 221 22.05 12.56 14.20
N ARG A 222 21.92 13.85 13.88
CA ARG A 222 22.10 14.38 12.52
C ARG A 222 23.53 14.09 12.08
N LYS A 223 23.70 13.11 11.17
CA LYS A 223 24.99 12.84 10.53
C LYS A 223 25.46 14.11 9.79
N PRO A 224 26.78 14.32 9.65
CA PRO A 224 27.33 15.46 8.92
C PRO A 224 26.71 15.57 7.53
N THR A 225 26.27 16.79 7.18
CA THR A 225 25.59 17.07 5.93
C THR A 225 26.53 17.80 4.98
N VAL A 226 26.66 17.31 3.75
CA VAL A 226 27.51 17.85 2.68
C VAL A 226 26.64 18.20 1.48
N GLU A 227 26.99 19.25 0.75
CA GLU A 227 26.30 19.61 -0.49
C GLU A 227 26.56 18.57 -1.59
N ALA A 228 25.58 18.38 -2.48
CA ALA A 228 25.70 17.46 -3.61
C ALA A 228 26.86 17.85 -4.53
N LYS A 229 27.85 16.96 -4.66
CA LYS A 229 28.92 17.11 -5.65
C LYS A 229 28.40 16.68 -7.02
N ILE A 230 28.33 17.63 -7.94
CA ILE A 230 27.87 17.40 -9.32
C ILE A 230 29.08 17.04 -10.18
N ASN A 231 29.01 15.93 -10.90
CA ASN A 231 30.08 15.52 -11.82
C ASN A 231 29.52 15.14 -13.20
N PRO A 232 29.67 16.02 -14.22
CA PRO A 232 29.14 15.76 -15.56
C PRO A 232 29.91 14.67 -16.33
N LYS A 233 31.06 14.20 -15.84
CA LYS A 233 31.86 13.13 -16.48
C LYS A 233 31.44 11.72 -16.05
N LEU A 234 30.42 11.58 -15.21
CA LEU A 234 29.93 10.26 -14.80
C LEU A 234 29.33 9.52 -15.99
N LEU A 235 29.75 8.27 -16.20
CA LEU A 235 29.26 7.40 -17.27
C LEU A 235 27.86 6.91 -16.93
N ILE A 236 26.85 7.72 -17.24
CA ILE A 236 25.44 7.36 -17.12
C ILE A 236 24.87 7.20 -18.53
N PRO A 237 24.33 6.01 -18.88
CA PRO A 237 23.91 5.72 -20.24
C PRO A 237 22.75 6.62 -20.68
N ASN A 238 21.84 6.97 -19.76
CA ASN A 238 20.64 7.75 -20.05
C ASN A 238 20.54 8.95 -19.08
N PRO A 239 21.09 10.12 -19.44
CA PRO A 239 20.88 11.33 -18.63
C PRO A 239 19.39 11.70 -18.57
N PRO A 240 18.94 12.35 -17.49
CA PRO A 240 17.54 12.71 -17.34
C PRO A 240 17.14 13.76 -18.37
N SER A 241 16.08 13.49 -19.14
CA SER A 241 15.50 14.41 -20.12
C SER A 241 14.35 15.26 -19.56
N ARG A 242 13.99 15.04 -18.28
CA ARG A 242 12.89 15.70 -17.57
C ARG A 242 13.41 16.38 -16.30
N PRO A 243 12.82 17.50 -15.88
CA PRO A 243 13.23 18.22 -14.68
C PRO A 243 12.97 17.43 -13.40
N ASN A 244 13.66 17.79 -12.32
CA ASN A 244 13.49 17.26 -10.97
C ASN A 244 13.71 15.76 -10.81
N ILE A 245 14.45 15.16 -11.74
CA ILE A 245 14.90 13.78 -11.66
C ILE A 245 16.33 13.78 -11.16
N ILE A 246 16.56 13.16 -10.00
CA ILE A 246 17.91 12.99 -9.46
C ILE A 246 18.50 11.71 -10.04
N VAL A 247 19.70 11.83 -10.59
CA VAL A 247 20.50 10.73 -11.13
C VAL A 247 21.89 10.84 -10.55
N GLY A 248 22.54 9.70 -10.31
CA GLY A 248 23.89 9.71 -9.78
C GLY A 248 24.57 8.37 -9.73
N MET A 249 25.78 8.36 -9.18
CA MET A 249 26.60 7.18 -8.98
C MET A 249 27.23 7.19 -7.58
N ILE A 250 27.35 6.01 -7.00
CA ILE A 250 27.93 5.81 -5.66
C ILE A 250 29.31 5.16 -5.80
N LEU A 251 30.29 5.82 -5.20
CA LEU A 251 31.69 5.45 -5.25
C LEU A 251 32.26 5.27 -3.84
N ASP A 252 33.29 4.44 -3.70
CA ASP A 252 34.08 4.34 -2.48
C ASP A 252 35.14 5.48 -2.40
N GLN A 253 35.97 5.44 -1.35
CA GLN A 253 37.05 6.42 -1.17
C GLN A 253 38.04 6.39 -2.36
N GLU A 254 38.31 5.20 -2.89
CA GLU A 254 39.23 4.92 -3.99
C GLU A 254 38.63 5.26 -5.37
N GLY A 255 37.33 5.56 -5.44
CA GLY A 255 36.61 5.82 -6.68
C GLY A 255 36.11 4.56 -7.42
N LYS A 256 36.11 3.40 -6.77
CA LYS A 256 35.44 2.20 -7.28
C LYS A 256 33.95 2.25 -7.00
N ILE A 257 33.22 1.48 -7.78
CA ILE A 257 31.76 1.41 -7.77
C ILE A 257 31.26 0.69 -6.51
N VAL A 258 30.26 1.26 -5.84
CA VAL A 258 29.56 0.61 -4.72
C VAL A 258 28.18 0.13 -5.16
N GLU A 259 28.05 -1.18 -5.37
CA GLU A 259 26.78 -1.83 -5.71
C GLU A 259 25.88 -1.99 -4.48
N GLY A 260 24.58 -1.84 -4.70
CA GLY A 260 23.55 -2.27 -3.77
C GLY A 260 23.47 -1.45 -2.49
N ALA A 261 23.89 -0.18 -2.54
CA ALA A 261 23.67 0.79 -1.49
C ALA A 261 22.21 1.29 -1.53
N ILE A 262 21.62 1.48 -0.37
CA ILE A 262 20.23 1.95 -0.20
C ILE A 262 20.27 3.46 0.00
N LEU A 263 19.56 4.20 -0.85
CA LEU A 263 19.39 5.64 -0.74
C LEU A 263 17.99 5.93 -0.23
N GLU A 264 17.87 6.80 0.76
CA GLU A 264 16.63 7.33 1.30
C GLU A 264 16.60 8.85 1.11
N ILE A 265 15.63 9.34 0.34
CA ILE A 265 15.39 10.78 0.17
C ILE A 265 14.42 11.22 1.24
N ARG A 266 14.79 12.28 1.95
CA ARG A 266 13.98 12.95 2.96
C ARG A 266 13.70 14.39 2.54
N ASN A 267 12.51 14.88 2.89
CA ASN A 267 12.17 16.29 2.71
C ASN A 267 12.79 17.16 3.82
N ALA A 268 12.61 18.48 3.75
CA ALA A 268 13.10 19.42 4.76
C ALA A 268 12.59 19.14 6.19
N GLN A 269 11.47 18.43 6.34
CA GLN A 269 10.91 17.99 7.62
C GLN A 269 11.51 16.67 8.13
N GLY A 270 12.47 16.08 7.39
CA GLY A 270 13.12 14.82 7.73
C GLY A 270 12.26 13.57 7.46
N LEU A 271 11.12 13.72 6.79
CA LEU A 271 10.24 12.60 6.43
C LEU A 271 10.77 11.91 5.17
N PRO A 272 10.90 10.58 5.17
CA PRO A 272 11.32 9.85 4.00
C PRO A 272 10.22 9.85 2.95
N VAL A 273 10.54 10.43 1.80
CA VAL A 273 9.62 10.53 0.66
C VAL A 273 9.83 9.39 -0.33
N ARG A 274 11.06 8.88 -0.46
CA ARG A 274 11.43 7.79 -1.38
C ARG A 274 12.65 7.03 -0.89
N ALA A 275 12.75 5.76 -1.27
CA ALA A 275 13.96 4.98 -1.12
C ALA A 275 14.22 4.13 -2.38
N LEU A 276 15.49 3.91 -2.71
CA LEU A 276 15.90 3.00 -3.79
C LEU A 276 17.21 2.31 -3.47
N LYS A 277 17.57 1.31 -4.26
CA LYS A 277 18.86 0.62 -4.18
C LYS A 277 19.66 0.87 -5.47
N THR A 278 20.97 1.09 -5.37
CA THR A 278 21.84 1.21 -6.56
C THR A 278 21.94 -0.12 -7.32
N ASN A 279 22.18 -0.02 -8.64
CA ASN A 279 22.41 -1.18 -9.49
C ASN A 279 23.86 -1.73 -9.34
N LYS A 280 24.20 -2.76 -10.14
CA LYS A 280 25.54 -3.38 -10.22
C LYS A 280 26.66 -2.40 -10.59
N LEU A 281 26.32 -1.30 -11.26
CA LEU A 281 27.24 -0.25 -11.66
C LEU A 281 27.25 0.92 -10.65
N GLY A 282 26.61 0.76 -9.49
CA GLY A 282 26.52 1.81 -8.46
C GLY A 282 25.69 3.03 -8.89
N GLN A 283 24.97 2.93 -10.00
CA GLN A 283 24.13 4.00 -10.52
C GLN A 283 22.76 3.98 -9.84
N PHE A 284 22.16 5.16 -9.71
CA PHE A 284 20.79 5.34 -9.28
C PHE A 284 20.07 6.42 -10.09
N MET A 285 18.75 6.27 -10.20
CA MET A 285 17.88 7.24 -10.86
C MET A 285 16.49 7.25 -10.21
N PHE A 286 15.99 8.44 -9.90
CA PHE A 286 14.62 8.65 -9.44
C PHE A 286 13.72 9.02 -10.62
N VAL A 287 13.13 8.02 -11.29
CA VAL A 287 12.37 8.19 -12.54
C VAL A 287 11.19 9.16 -12.42
N THR A 288 10.54 9.18 -11.26
CA THR A 288 9.44 10.11 -10.99
C THR A 288 10.03 11.47 -10.61
N PRO A 289 9.58 12.61 -11.17
CA PRO A 289 10.03 13.92 -10.72
C PRO A 289 9.73 14.16 -9.24
N LEU A 290 10.63 14.83 -8.52
CA LEU A 290 10.36 15.35 -7.18
C LEU A 290 9.64 16.70 -7.27
N GLN A 291 8.88 17.05 -6.23
CA GLN A 291 8.35 18.41 -6.11
C GLN A 291 9.50 19.38 -5.81
N ASN A 292 9.34 20.66 -6.18
CA ASN A 292 10.35 21.67 -5.86
C ASN A 292 10.52 21.80 -4.34
N GLY A 293 11.76 21.89 -3.88
CA GLY A 293 12.07 21.95 -2.46
C GLY A 293 13.47 21.43 -2.12
N LEU A 294 13.80 21.50 -0.83
CA LEU A 294 15.06 21.02 -0.30
C LEU A 294 14.92 19.57 0.19
N TYR A 295 15.86 18.73 -0.22
CA TYR A 295 15.90 17.32 0.13
C TYR A 295 17.27 16.93 0.67
N GLU A 296 17.25 15.89 1.49
CA GLU A 296 18.43 15.22 2.03
C GLU A 296 18.45 13.77 1.53
N ILE A 297 19.59 13.31 1.06
CA ILE A 297 19.81 11.94 0.58
C ILE A 297 20.71 11.25 1.61
N GLU A 298 20.14 10.29 2.33
CA GLU A 298 20.89 9.40 3.21
C GLU A 298 21.25 8.12 2.43
N THR A 299 22.52 7.73 2.46
CA THR A 299 22.99 6.49 1.82
C THR A 299 23.45 5.49 2.89
N GLU A 300 23.00 4.24 2.76
CA GLU A 300 23.30 3.14 3.68
C GLU A 300 23.81 1.92 2.91
N LYS A 301 24.96 1.40 3.34
CA LYS A 301 25.56 0.16 2.83
C LYS A 301 26.43 -0.45 3.93
N GLU A 302 26.32 -1.75 4.13
CA GLU A 302 27.17 -2.49 5.07
C GLU A 302 28.66 -2.28 4.72
N GLY A 303 29.46 -1.97 5.73
CA GLY A 303 30.90 -1.75 5.57
C GLY A 303 31.30 -0.38 5.01
N TYR A 304 30.36 0.52 4.69
CA TYR A 304 30.68 1.86 4.17
C TYR A 304 29.99 2.96 4.98
N HIS A 305 30.69 4.07 5.19
CA HIS A 305 30.11 5.27 5.77
C HIS A 305 29.91 6.36 4.71
N PHE A 306 28.73 6.98 4.67
CA PHE A 306 28.39 8.07 3.76
C PHE A 306 27.89 9.30 4.52
N ASP A 307 28.19 10.48 3.98
CA ASP A 307 27.59 11.72 4.43
C ASP A 307 26.14 11.86 3.92
N ILE A 308 25.35 12.69 4.60
CA ILE A 308 24.04 13.09 4.10
C ILE A 308 24.25 14.14 3.02
N ILE A 309 23.64 13.93 1.86
CA ILE A 309 23.78 14.86 0.74
C ILE A 309 22.57 15.78 0.66
N LYS A 310 22.77 17.10 0.74
CA LYS A 310 21.71 18.10 0.50
C LYS A 310 21.60 18.45 -0.97
N ILE A 311 20.37 18.49 -1.45
CA ILE A 311 20.04 18.87 -2.82
C ILE A 311 18.78 19.74 -2.87
N GLU A 312 18.85 20.80 -3.65
CA GLU A 312 17.73 21.69 -3.91
C GLU A 312 17.14 21.41 -5.29
N VAL A 313 15.82 21.22 -5.35
CA VAL A 313 15.08 20.87 -6.56
C VAL A 313 14.27 22.09 -6.99
N LYS A 314 14.58 22.66 -8.17
CA LYS A 314 14.04 23.97 -8.64
C LYS A 314 13.16 23.92 -9.90
N GLY A 315 12.81 22.74 -10.40
CA GLY A 315 12.10 22.61 -11.69
C GLY A 315 13.04 22.48 -12.89
N GLU A 316 14.32 22.22 -12.67
CA GLU A 316 15.37 22.14 -13.70
C GLU A 316 15.90 20.71 -13.85
N ILE A 317 16.64 20.46 -14.94
CA ILE A 317 17.36 19.20 -15.12
C ILE A 317 18.55 19.18 -14.17
N ILE A 318 18.57 18.20 -13.27
CA ILE A 318 19.63 18.04 -12.27
C ILE A 318 20.75 17.21 -12.91
N GLN A 319 21.96 17.77 -12.91
CA GLN A 319 23.14 17.05 -13.38
C GLN A 319 23.50 15.87 -12.46
N PRO A 320 24.19 14.84 -12.98
CA PRO A 320 24.57 13.67 -12.20
C PRO A 320 25.28 13.98 -10.87
N VAL A 321 24.73 13.41 -9.79
CA VAL A 321 25.26 13.55 -8.43
C VAL A 321 26.24 12.41 -8.15
N GLU A 322 27.43 12.76 -7.67
CA GLU A 322 28.43 11.83 -7.17
C GLU A 322 28.28 11.71 -5.65
N ILE A 323 28.05 10.50 -5.15
CA ILE A 323 28.03 10.22 -3.70
C ILE A 323 29.25 9.35 -3.39
N ARG A 324 30.13 9.83 -2.50
CA ARG A 324 31.38 9.14 -2.16
C ARG A 324 31.38 8.66 -0.71
N ALA A 325 31.85 7.45 -0.48
CA ALA A 325 32.05 6.93 0.87
C ALA A 325 33.19 7.68 1.57
N LYS A 326 33.03 7.91 2.87
CA LYS A 326 34.03 8.51 3.77
C LYS A 326 34.97 7.52 4.41
N GLY A 327 34.71 6.22 4.31
CA GLY A 327 35.50 5.15 4.90
C GLY A 327 34.85 3.78 4.72
N ALA A 328 35.67 2.75 4.62
CA ALA A 328 35.26 1.38 4.87
C ALA A 328 35.43 1.08 6.38
N ASN A 329 34.48 0.36 6.97
CA ASN A 329 34.54 -0.06 8.38
C ASN A 329 35.44 -1.28 8.57
#